data_AF-A0A382Z285-F1
#
_entry.id   AF-A0A382Z285-F1
#
_cell.length_a   1.000
_cell.length_b   1.000
_cell.length_c   1.000
_cell.angle_alpha   90.00
_cell.angle_beta   90.00
_cell.angle_gamma   90.00
#
_symmetry.space_group_name_H-M   'P 1'
#
loop_
_entity.id
_entity.type
_entity.pdbx_description
1 polymer ?
#
loop_
_entity_poly.entity_id
_entity_poly.type
_entity_poly.pdbx_seq_one_letter_code
_entity_poly.pdbx_strand_id
1 'polypeptide(L)'
;VESVTSSETLIAESVESAPYNEYAFKAVFAGLCCLAAGIFTSVSICAGYHCLLLIPGLWLVWREVKIGKLQAIPHSAWALLILVGVMAFSNLLNWEHMEQPLRNTFKLKYFLFGIIGFFGIRWLLIHNQVERWVKPITSIFFLSIIASVSYALFGSMTGYDLKTGLVYDSWRQGGLTGTMRFGYGMGMVLPLLLGLLLRRHEC
;
A
#
# COMPACT_ATOMS: atom_id res chain seq x y z
N VAL A 1 -24.80 -8.55 19.59
CA VAL A 1 -24.71 -7.31 18.77
C VAL A 1 -24.41 -6.10 19.65
N GLU A 2 -25.06 -5.94 20.81
CA GLU A 2 -24.77 -4.84 21.76
C GLU A 2 -23.38 -4.84 22.41
N SER A 3 -22.68 -5.98 22.44
CA SER A 3 -21.31 -6.05 23.00
C SER A 3 -20.21 -5.56 22.06
N VAL A 4 -20.50 -5.45 20.75
CA VAL A 4 -19.51 -4.98 19.75
C VAL A 4 -19.43 -3.46 19.79
N THR A 5 -20.59 -2.80 19.87
CA THR A 5 -20.73 -1.33 19.91
C THR A 5 -20.06 -0.70 21.13
N SER A 6 -20.07 -1.34 22.30
CA SER A 6 -19.42 -0.78 23.51
C SER A 6 -17.89 -0.83 23.46
N SER A 7 -17.32 -1.78 22.72
CA SER A 7 -15.87 -1.87 22.55
C SER A 7 -15.37 -0.85 21.54
N GLU A 8 -16.12 -0.60 20.46
CA GLU A 8 -15.78 0.38 19.44
C GLU A 8 -15.79 1.82 19.97
N THR A 9 -16.75 2.16 20.84
CA THR A 9 -16.85 3.50 21.44
C THR A 9 -15.72 3.78 22.43
N LEU A 10 -15.35 2.83 23.29
CA LEU A 10 -14.19 2.97 24.20
C LEU A 10 -12.84 3.02 23.44
N ILE A 11 -12.77 2.34 22.29
CA ILE A 11 -11.60 2.43 21.40
C ILE A 11 -11.50 3.82 20.79
N ALA A 12 -12.62 4.45 20.41
CA ALA A 12 -12.63 5.80 19.82
C ALA A 12 -12.12 6.87 20.82
N GLU A 13 -12.67 6.93 22.03
CA GLU A 13 -12.29 7.94 23.04
C GLU A 13 -10.81 7.88 23.44
N SER A 14 -10.24 6.68 23.51
CA SER A 14 -8.84 6.50 23.92
C SER A 14 -7.83 6.58 22.76
N VAL A 15 -8.28 6.62 21.49
CA VAL A 15 -7.39 7.01 20.37
C VAL A 15 -7.29 8.53 20.27
N GLU A 16 -8.34 9.24 20.68
CA GLU A 16 -8.42 10.70 20.63
C GLU A 16 -7.44 11.40 21.59
N SER A 17 -6.97 10.72 22.63
CA SER A 17 -6.00 11.26 23.60
C SER A 17 -4.53 11.12 23.21
N ALA A 18 -4.23 10.49 22.06
CA ALA A 18 -2.85 10.35 21.60
C ALA A 18 -2.29 11.69 21.07
N PRO A 19 -1.07 12.10 21.44
CA PRO A 19 -0.48 13.35 20.94
C PRO A 19 -0.36 13.28 19.42
N TYR A 20 -1.02 14.21 18.75
CA TYR A 20 -0.94 14.39 17.30
C TYR A 20 0.52 14.68 16.89
N ASN A 21 1.14 13.73 16.19
CA ASN A 21 2.47 13.93 15.62
C ASN A 21 2.34 14.35 14.16
N GLU A 22 2.45 15.66 13.93
CA GLU A 22 2.34 16.26 12.60
C GLU A 22 3.37 15.70 11.60
N TYR A 23 4.57 15.33 12.06
CA TYR A 23 5.62 14.78 11.19
C TYR A 23 5.27 13.37 10.72
N ALA A 24 4.73 12.53 11.61
CA ALA A 24 4.26 11.20 11.23
C ALA A 24 3.12 11.30 10.20
N PHE A 25 2.21 12.27 10.36
CA PHE A 25 1.16 12.55 9.39
C PHE A 25 1.70 12.92 8.03
N LYS A 26 2.56 13.94 7.98
CA LYS A 26 3.17 14.40 6.72
C LYS A 26 3.95 13.29 6.04
N ALA A 27 4.65 12.44 6.80
CA ALA A 27 5.40 11.31 6.26
C ALA A 27 4.50 10.22 5.67
N VAL A 28 3.44 9.79 6.38
CA VAL A 28 2.49 8.79 5.86
C VAL A 28 1.78 9.33 4.63
N PHE A 29 1.33 10.58 4.67
CA PHE A 29 0.68 11.23 3.53
C PHE A 29 1.61 11.34 2.31
N ALA A 30 2.84 11.83 2.51
CA ALA A 30 3.84 11.88 1.45
C ALA A 30 4.14 10.49 0.90
N GLY A 31 4.22 9.47 1.76
CA GLY A 31 4.33 8.07 1.36
C GLY A 31 3.19 7.64 0.45
N LEU A 32 1.94 7.90 0.82
CA LEU A 32 0.76 7.56 0.00
C LEU A 32 0.77 8.30 -1.35
N CYS A 33 1.18 9.57 -1.38
CA CYS A 33 1.38 10.31 -2.64
C CYS A 33 2.47 9.70 -3.51
N CYS A 34 3.62 9.33 -2.92
CA CYS A 34 4.69 8.62 -3.62
C CYS A 34 4.21 7.26 -4.13
N LEU A 35 3.37 6.54 -3.37
CA LEU A 35 2.77 5.29 -3.83
C LEU A 35 1.87 5.54 -5.03
N ALA A 36 0.88 6.44 -4.90
CA ALA A 36 -0.08 6.76 -5.96
C ALA A 36 0.60 7.23 -7.26
N ALA A 37 1.64 8.07 -7.15
CA ALA A 37 2.41 8.52 -8.30
C ALA A 37 3.30 7.41 -8.85
N GLY A 38 4.05 6.72 -7.98
CA GLY A 38 5.12 5.79 -8.35
C GLY A 38 4.64 4.45 -8.90
N ILE A 39 3.46 3.97 -8.46
CA ILE A 39 3.03 2.58 -8.70
C ILE A 39 2.95 2.20 -10.18
N PHE A 40 2.65 3.18 -11.04
CA PHE A 40 2.60 3.00 -12.48
C PHE A 40 3.71 3.73 -13.24
N THR A 41 4.47 4.60 -12.56
CA THR A 41 5.44 5.49 -13.22
C THR A 41 6.90 5.17 -12.90
N SER A 42 7.25 4.77 -11.67
CA SER A 42 8.66 4.63 -11.31
C SER A 42 8.89 3.77 -10.07
N VAL A 43 9.77 2.78 -10.24
CA VAL A 43 10.28 1.95 -9.14
C VAL A 43 11.02 2.80 -8.11
N SER A 44 11.75 3.83 -8.53
CA SER A 44 12.49 4.71 -7.62
C SER A 44 11.54 5.52 -6.75
N ILE A 45 10.42 6.00 -7.31
CA ILE A 45 9.38 6.71 -6.54
C ILE A 45 8.68 5.74 -5.58
N CYS A 46 8.39 4.51 -6.02
CA CYS A 46 7.89 3.46 -5.13
C CYS A 46 8.86 3.12 -4.00
N ALA A 47 10.18 3.12 -4.24
CA ALA A 47 11.17 2.91 -3.19
C ALA A 47 11.10 4.03 -2.13
N GLY A 48 10.84 5.27 -2.55
CA GLY A 48 10.59 6.40 -1.65
C GLY A 48 9.41 6.16 -0.71
N TYR A 49 8.32 5.56 -1.19
CA TYR A 49 7.18 5.14 -0.35
C TYR A 49 7.62 4.17 0.76
N HIS A 50 8.51 3.22 0.47
CA HIS A 50 8.97 2.26 1.48
C HIS A 50 9.69 3.01 2.61
N CYS A 51 10.57 3.95 2.31
CA CYS A 51 11.25 4.75 3.33
C CYS A 51 10.29 5.64 4.13
N LEU A 52 9.38 6.32 3.43
CA LEU A 52 8.44 7.28 4.04
C LEU A 52 7.37 6.61 4.89
N LEU A 53 6.95 5.40 4.55
CA LEU A 53 5.89 4.70 5.29
C LEU A 53 6.46 3.73 6.33
N LEU A 54 7.65 3.15 6.11
CA LEU A 54 8.22 2.18 7.07
C LEU A 54 8.44 2.80 8.45
N ILE A 55 9.11 3.95 8.52
CA ILE A 55 9.47 4.57 9.80
C ILE A 55 8.22 4.98 10.62
N PRO A 56 7.32 5.85 10.11
CA PRO A 56 6.13 6.25 10.86
C PRO A 56 5.14 5.08 11.04
N GLY A 57 5.07 4.17 10.07
CA GLY A 57 4.20 3.00 10.15
C GLY A 57 4.64 2.02 11.24
N LEU A 58 5.93 1.72 11.35
CA LEU A 58 6.47 0.90 12.45
C LEU A 58 6.25 1.56 13.81
N TRP A 59 6.43 2.88 13.89
CA TRP A 59 6.13 3.62 15.11
C TRP A 59 4.65 3.50 15.51
N LEU A 60 3.73 3.65 14.55
CA LEU A 60 2.29 3.46 14.77
C LEU A 60 1.97 2.04 15.22
N VAL A 61 2.51 1.03 14.56
CA VAL A 61 2.31 -0.39 14.93
C VAL A 61 2.81 -0.65 16.36
N TRP A 62 4.03 -0.22 16.67
CA TRP A 62 4.61 -0.39 18.02
C TRP A 62 3.77 0.30 19.10
N ARG A 63 3.23 1.49 18.79
CA ARG A 63 2.32 2.20 19.70
C ARG A 63 1.03 1.42 19.94
N GLU A 64 0.36 0.95 18.89
CA GLU A 64 -0.87 0.16 19.02
C GLU A 64 -0.64 -1.14 19.80
N VAL A 65 0.52 -1.78 19.62
CA VAL A 65 0.96 -2.93 20.41
C VAL A 65 1.08 -2.57 21.88
N LYS A 66 1.75 -1.46 22.21
CA LYS A 66 1.95 -1.01 23.60
C LYS A 66 0.66 -0.67 24.33
N ILE A 67 -0.33 -0.11 23.61
CA ILE A 67 -1.63 0.26 24.18
C ILE A 67 -2.54 -0.98 24.31
N GLY A 68 -2.10 -2.16 23.83
CA GLY A 68 -2.90 -3.39 23.88
C GLY A 68 -4.03 -3.43 22.85
N LYS A 69 -4.03 -2.52 21.87
CA LYS A 69 -5.07 -2.38 20.84
C LYS A 69 -4.84 -3.25 19.60
N LEU A 70 -4.00 -4.28 19.71
CA LEU A 70 -3.80 -5.28 18.64
C LEU A 70 -5.09 -5.99 18.23
N GLN A 71 -6.08 -6.06 19.11
CA GLN A 71 -7.39 -6.63 18.79
C GLN A 71 -8.18 -5.79 17.78
N ALA A 72 -7.84 -4.51 17.59
CA ALA A 72 -8.49 -3.63 16.62
C ALA A 72 -7.92 -3.76 15.18
N ILE A 73 -7.13 -4.80 14.92
CA ILE A 73 -6.68 -5.15 13.58
C ILE A 73 -7.85 -5.82 12.84
N PRO A 74 -8.23 -5.37 11.63
CA PRO A 74 -9.33 -5.96 10.88
C PRO A 74 -8.99 -7.41 10.52
N HIS A 75 -10.03 -8.24 10.39
CA HIS A 75 -9.86 -9.65 9.99
C HIS A 75 -9.10 -9.81 8.66
N SER A 76 -9.19 -8.83 7.76
CA SER A 76 -8.42 -8.82 6.51
C SER A 76 -6.90 -8.71 6.72
N ALA A 77 -6.46 -7.89 7.67
CA ALA A 77 -5.04 -7.77 8.00
C ALA A 77 -4.51 -9.03 8.72
N TRP A 78 -5.35 -9.69 9.53
CA TRP A 78 -5.04 -11.01 10.08
C TRP A 78 -4.89 -12.08 8.99
N ALA A 79 -5.82 -12.12 8.02
CA ALA A 79 -5.72 -13.02 6.88
C ALA A 79 -4.43 -12.77 6.07
N LEU A 80 -4.07 -11.51 5.88
CA LEU A 80 -2.82 -11.13 5.21
C LEU A 80 -1.59 -11.60 6.00
N LEU A 81 -1.60 -11.48 7.33
CA LEU A 81 -0.50 -11.93 8.20
C LEU A 81 -0.35 -13.45 8.19
N ILE A 82 -1.47 -14.19 8.24
CA ILE A 82 -1.48 -15.65 8.08
C ILE A 82 -0.92 -16.03 6.70
N LEU A 83 -1.34 -15.33 5.64
CA LEU A 83 -0.81 -15.56 4.29
C LEU A 83 0.70 -15.33 4.24
N VAL A 84 1.22 -14.27 4.88
CA VAL A 84 2.67 -14.05 5.01
C VAL A 84 3.35 -15.23 5.73
N GLY A 85 2.75 -15.74 6.80
CA GLY A 85 3.25 -16.91 7.52
C GLY A 85 3.31 -18.17 6.64
N VAL A 86 2.24 -18.45 5.89
CA VAL A 86 2.18 -19.58 4.94
C VAL A 86 3.23 -19.44 3.85
N MET A 87 3.38 -18.24 3.27
CA MET A 87 4.42 -17.98 2.25
C MET A 87 5.83 -18.13 2.83
N ALA A 88 6.06 -17.68 4.07
CA ALA A 88 7.36 -17.80 4.72
C ALA A 88 7.70 -19.28 4.96
N PHE A 89 6.73 -20.05 5.46
CA PHE A 89 6.88 -21.49 5.66
C PHE A 89 7.11 -22.23 4.34
N SER A 90 6.36 -21.89 3.28
CA SER A 90 6.56 -22.45 1.95
C SER A 90 7.96 -22.16 1.40
N ASN A 91 8.49 -20.95 1.61
CA ASN A 91 9.85 -20.60 1.19
C ASN A 91 10.91 -21.37 1.99
N LEU A 92 10.69 -21.60 3.29
CA LEU A 92 11.60 -22.38 4.12
C LEU A 92 11.66 -23.85 3.68
N LEU A 93 10.51 -24.46 3.39
CA LEU A 93 10.45 -25.87 2.94
C LEU A 93 11.07 -26.06 1.55
N ASN A 94 10.96 -25.07 0.66
CA ASN A 94 11.48 -25.14 -0.70
C ASN A 94 12.82 -24.41 -0.88
N TRP A 95 13.56 -24.16 0.21
CA TRP A 95 14.74 -23.30 0.19
C TRP A 95 15.81 -23.75 -0.82
N GLU A 96 16.09 -25.05 -0.87
CA GLU A 96 17.12 -25.64 -1.74
C GLU A 96 16.71 -25.71 -3.21
N HIS A 97 15.41 -25.70 -3.51
CA HIS A 97 14.86 -25.84 -4.86
C HIS A 97 14.64 -24.49 -5.56
N MET A 98 14.79 -23.37 -4.84
CA MET A 98 14.62 -22.04 -5.38
C MET A 98 15.93 -21.50 -5.96
N GLU A 99 15.88 -20.92 -7.16
CA GLU A 99 17.05 -20.25 -7.76
C GLU A 99 17.56 -19.06 -6.93
N GLN A 100 16.66 -18.35 -6.23
CA GLN A 100 16.99 -17.14 -5.45
C GLN A 100 16.14 -17.06 -4.15
N PRO A 101 16.39 -17.94 -3.16
CA PRO A 101 15.50 -18.10 -2.00
C PRO A 101 15.43 -16.84 -1.14
N LEU A 102 16.56 -16.16 -0.92
CA LEU A 102 16.62 -14.90 -0.20
C LEU A 102 15.79 -13.82 -0.89
N ARG A 103 15.98 -13.64 -2.20
CA ARG A 103 15.26 -12.60 -2.95
C ARG A 103 13.75 -12.85 -2.94
N ASN A 104 13.32 -14.11 -3.07
CA ASN A 104 11.91 -14.49 -2.97
C ASN A 104 11.35 -14.26 -1.57
N THR A 105 12.13 -14.58 -0.53
CA THR A 105 11.75 -14.33 0.85
C THR A 105 11.63 -12.83 1.15
N PHE A 106 12.54 -12.01 0.61
CA PHE A 106 12.45 -10.55 0.73
C PHE A 106 11.25 -9.95 0.00
N LYS A 107 10.56 -10.67 -0.90
CA LYS A 107 9.29 -10.18 -1.47
C LYS A 107 8.15 -10.21 -0.46
N LEU A 108 8.23 -11.02 0.60
CA LEU A 108 7.19 -11.06 1.64
C LEU A 108 7.02 -9.70 2.34
N LYS A 109 8.07 -8.87 2.35
CA LYS A 109 8.00 -7.51 2.89
C LYS A 109 6.88 -6.69 2.25
N TYR A 110 6.55 -6.90 0.97
CA TYR A 110 5.49 -6.13 0.30
C TYR A 110 4.11 -6.36 0.95
N PHE A 111 3.85 -7.57 1.44
CA PHE A 111 2.62 -7.87 2.18
C PHE A 111 2.64 -7.24 3.57
N LEU A 112 3.80 -7.28 4.26
CA LEU A 112 3.98 -6.60 5.54
C LEU A 112 3.79 -5.08 5.41
N PHE A 113 4.27 -4.48 4.32
CA PHE A 113 4.02 -3.07 4.01
C PHE A 113 2.53 -2.77 3.83
N GLY A 114 1.74 -3.71 3.29
CA GLY A 114 0.28 -3.60 3.25
C GLY A 114 -0.34 -3.53 4.66
N ILE A 115 0.12 -4.40 5.57
CA ILE A 115 -0.34 -4.39 6.98
C ILE A 115 0.06 -3.07 7.67
N ILE A 116 1.31 -2.63 7.52
CA ILE A 116 1.79 -1.37 8.09
C ILE A 116 1.04 -0.16 7.50
N GLY A 117 0.80 -0.19 6.19
CA GLY A 117 0.03 0.81 5.45
C GLY A 117 -1.39 0.96 5.99
N PHE A 118 -2.03 -0.15 6.35
CA PHE A 118 -3.35 -0.14 6.97
C PHE A 118 -3.38 0.69 8.27
N PHE A 119 -2.40 0.52 9.16
CA PHE A 119 -2.32 1.34 10.39
C PHE A 119 -2.12 2.82 10.08
N GLY A 120 -1.28 3.14 9.10
CA GLY A 120 -1.08 4.52 8.63
C GLY A 120 -2.37 5.16 8.16
N ILE A 121 -3.15 4.45 7.34
CA ILE A 121 -4.43 4.93 6.80
C ILE A 121 -5.49 5.04 7.89
N ARG A 122 -5.59 4.05 8.78
CA ARG A 122 -6.51 4.10 9.93
C ARG A 122 -6.22 5.31 10.80
N TRP A 123 -4.95 5.57 11.09
CA TRP A 123 -4.56 6.74 11.88
C TRP A 123 -4.90 8.06 11.18
N LEU A 124 -4.68 8.15 9.87
CA LEU A 124 -5.14 9.26 9.03
C LEU A 124 -6.65 9.46 9.11
N LEU A 125 -7.43 8.38 8.98
CA LEU A 125 -8.90 8.40 9.00
C LEU A 125 -9.46 8.93 10.31
N ILE A 126 -8.89 8.52 11.44
CA ILE A 126 -9.37 8.93 12.77
C ILE A 126 -9.21 10.44 13.00
N HIS A 127 -8.19 11.06 12.41
CA HIS A 127 -7.94 12.51 12.60
C HIS A 127 -8.76 13.39 11.63
N ASN A 128 -9.71 12.82 10.89
CA ASN A 128 -10.62 13.49 9.95
C ASN A 128 -9.96 14.44 8.92
N GLN A 129 -8.64 14.32 8.71
CA GLN A 129 -7.92 15.09 7.69
C GLN A 129 -8.04 14.44 6.30
N VAL A 130 -8.52 13.20 6.25
CA VAL A 130 -8.53 12.38 5.04
C VAL A 130 -9.35 13.00 3.92
N GLU A 131 -10.49 13.64 4.21
CA GLU A 131 -11.36 14.19 3.16
C GLU A 131 -10.66 15.23 2.27
N ARG A 132 -9.81 16.06 2.87
CA ARG A 132 -9.03 17.08 2.15
C ARG A 132 -8.01 16.46 1.21
N TRP A 133 -7.51 15.27 1.54
CA TRP A 133 -6.33 14.66 0.94
C TRP A 133 -6.64 13.43 0.07
N VAL A 134 -7.82 12.80 0.22
CA VAL A 134 -8.25 11.67 -0.61
C VAL A 134 -8.42 12.09 -2.06
N LYS A 135 -9.06 13.25 -2.30
CA LYS A 135 -9.25 13.76 -3.67
C LYS A 135 -7.93 13.86 -4.43
N PRO A 136 -6.89 14.59 -3.95
CA PRO A 136 -5.64 14.68 -4.68
C PRO A 136 -4.91 13.33 -4.81
N ILE A 137 -4.89 12.48 -3.79
CA ILE A 137 -4.27 11.13 -3.90
C ILE A 137 -4.95 10.31 -5.00
N THR A 138 -6.28 10.31 -5.01
CA THR A 138 -7.09 9.58 -6.00
C THR A 138 -6.86 10.14 -7.40
N SER A 139 -6.81 11.46 -7.56
CA SER A 139 -6.50 12.09 -8.85
C SER A 139 -5.09 11.75 -9.33
N ILE A 140 -4.08 11.78 -8.46
CA ILE A 140 -2.70 11.40 -8.81
C ILE A 140 -2.65 9.93 -9.24
N PHE A 141 -3.41 9.06 -8.56
CA PHE A 141 -3.51 7.65 -8.90
C PHE A 141 -4.15 7.42 -10.27
N PHE A 142 -5.29 8.06 -10.57
CA PHE A 142 -5.89 7.95 -11.90
C PHE A 142 -5.00 8.56 -12.98
N LEU A 143 -4.34 9.69 -12.70
CA LEU A 143 -3.39 10.29 -13.61
C LEU A 143 -2.21 9.36 -13.92
N SER A 144 -1.70 8.64 -12.91
CA SER A 144 -0.60 7.68 -13.12
C SER A 144 -1.05 6.44 -13.91
N ILE A 145 -2.31 5.98 -13.74
CA ILE A 145 -2.91 4.96 -14.62
C ILE A 145 -2.96 5.45 -16.06
N ILE A 146 -3.56 6.62 -16.30
CA ILE A 146 -3.73 7.18 -17.65
C ILE A 146 -2.37 7.36 -18.31
N ALA A 147 -1.38 7.92 -17.61
CA ALA A 147 -0.03 8.10 -18.13
C ALA A 147 0.61 6.76 -18.54
N SER A 148 0.46 5.72 -17.73
CA SER A 148 1.05 4.41 -17.98
C SER A 148 0.36 3.65 -19.11
N VAL A 149 -0.98 3.72 -19.20
CA VAL A 149 -1.76 3.14 -20.30
C VAL A 149 -1.47 3.85 -21.62
N SER A 150 -1.45 5.19 -21.62
CA SER A 150 -1.09 5.98 -22.80
C SER A 150 0.31 5.63 -23.30
N TYR A 151 1.26 5.43 -22.39
CA TYR A 151 2.61 4.96 -22.74
C TYR A 151 2.60 3.58 -23.39
N ALA A 152 1.87 2.62 -22.81
CA ALA A 152 1.74 1.27 -23.34
C ALA A 152 1.13 1.26 -24.75
N LEU A 153 0.06 2.04 -24.95
CA LEU A 153 -0.59 2.20 -26.25
C LEU A 153 0.36 2.80 -27.28
N PHE A 154 1.12 3.84 -26.92
CA PHE A 154 2.10 4.46 -27.82
C PHE A 154 3.19 3.47 -28.24
N GLY A 155 3.76 2.72 -27.30
CA GLY A 155 4.75 1.68 -27.59
C GLY A 155 4.20 0.59 -28.50
N SER A 156 2.95 0.17 -28.27
CA SER A 156 2.26 -0.83 -29.10
C SER A 156 1.97 -0.34 -30.52
N MET A 157 1.68 0.95 -30.72
CA MET A 157 1.36 1.50 -32.04
C MET A 157 2.62 1.80 -32.86
N THR A 158 3.66 2.33 -32.22
CA THR A 158 4.88 2.77 -32.91
C THR A 158 5.93 1.67 -33.03
N GLY A 159 5.88 0.65 -32.17
CA GLY A 159 6.91 -0.39 -32.09
C GLY A 159 8.20 0.08 -31.40
N TYR A 160 8.23 1.29 -30.85
CA TYR A 160 9.38 1.87 -30.18
C TYR A 160 9.12 2.07 -28.69
N ASP A 161 10.08 1.67 -27.86
CA ASP A 161 10.07 2.02 -26.44
C ASP A 161 10.64 3.44 -26.25
N LEU A 162 9.77 4.40 -25.90
CA LEU A 162 10.14 5.80 -25.67
C LEU A 162 11.28 5.99 -24.66
N LYS A 163 11.42 5.07 -23.69
CA LYS A 163 12.42 5.14 -22.63
C LYS A 163 13.79 4.63 -23.07
N THR A 164 13.85 3.50 -23.77
CA THR A 164 15.13 2.88 -24.17
C THR A 164 15.52 3.14 -25.62
N GLY A 165 14.60 3.62 -26.44
CA GLY A 165 14.79 3.79 -27.88
C GLY A 165 14.92 2.47 -28.65
N LEU A 166 14.62 1.34 -28.00
CA LEU A 166 14.73 0.00 -28.58
C LEU A 166 13.37 -0.47 -29.12
N VAL A 167 13.39 -1.58 -29.87
CA VAL A 167 12.18 -2.26 -30.34
C VAL A 167 11.35 -2.67 -29.13
N TYR A 168 10.07 -2.32 -29.17
CA TYR A 168 9.11 -2.58 -28.10
C TYR A 168 8.96 -4.10 -27.86
N ASP A 169 9.40 -4.56 -26.68
CA ASP A 169 9.20 -5.93 -26.23
C ASP A 169 7.85 -6.07 -25.50
N SER A 170 6.84 -6.50 -26.26
CA SER A 170 5.46 -6.67 -25.78
C SER A 170 5.31 -7.67 -24.63
N TRP A 171 6.27 -8.59 -24.47
CA TRP A 171 6.19 -9.64 -23.44
C TRP A 171 6.61 -9.15 -22.04
N ARG A 172 7.46 -8.12 -21.96
CA ARG A 172 7.97 -7.60 -20.67
C ARG A 172 7.62 -6.14 -20.38
N GLN A 173 7.32 -5.32 -21.41
CA GLN A 173 7.27 -3.86 -21.29
C GLN A 173 5.92 -3.23 -21.65
N GLY A 174 4.80 -3.93 -21.43
CA GLY A 174 3.46 -3.38 -21.76
C GLY A 174 2.96 -2.22 -20.86
N GLY A 175 3.86 -1.43 -20.27
CA GLY A 175 3.59 -0.23 -19.49
C GLY A 175 4.90 0.45 -19.09
N LEU A 176 4.84 1.70 -18.62
CA LEU A 176 6.03 2.53 -18.32
C LEU A 176 7.03 1.86 -17.32
N THR A 177 6.58 0.88 -16.54
CA THR A 177 7.41 0.13 -15.59
C THR A 177 7.38 -1.41 -15.77
N GLY A 178 6.81 -1.89 -16.88
CA GLY A 178 6.59 -3.31 -17.18
C GLY A 178 5.24 -3.86 -16.71
N THR A 179 4.70 -4.83 -17.43
CA THR A 179 3.32 -5.37 -17.30
C THR A 179 3.01 -6.00 -15.94
N MET A 180 3.98 -6.71 -15.34
CA MET A 180 3.75 -7.35 -14.03
C MET A 180 3.63 -6.35 -12.88
N ARG A 181 4.42 -5.27 -12.88
CA ARG A 181 4.34 -4.25 -11.82
C ARG A 181 3.02 -3.50 -11.87
N PHE A 182 2.50 -3.29 -13.07
CA PHE A 182 1.19 -2.70 -13.30
C PHE A 182 0.07 -3.54 -12.65
N GLY A 183 0.08 -4.86 -12.85
CA GLY A 183 -0.91 -5.76 -12.25
C GLY A 183 -0.88 -5.81 -10.72
N TYR A 184 0.31 -5.98 -10.12
CA TYR A 184 0.46 -5.98 -8.66
C TYR A 184 0.08 -4.64 -8.03
N GLY A 185 0.42 -3.54 -8.72
CA GLY A 185 0.10 -2.20 -8.29
C GLY A 185 -1.40 -1.93 -8.25
N MET A 186 -2.11 -2.27 -9.32
CA MET A 186 -3.57 -2.21 -9.41
C MET A 186 -4.23 -3.04 -8.31
N GLY A 187 -3.78 -4.27 -8.09
CA GLY A 187 -4.38 -5.20 -7.13
C GLY A 187 -4.27 -4.78 -5.66
N MET A 188 -3.24 -4.02 -5.29
CA MET A 188 -3.05 -3.54 -3.92
C MET A 188 -3.78 -2.21 -3.63
N VAL A 189 -3.88 -1.34 -4.64
CA VAL A 189 -4.43 0.01 -4.45
C VAL A 189 -5.96 0.05 -4.61
N LEU A 190 -6.54 -0.76 -5.50
CA LEU A 190 -8.00 -0.81 -5.67
C LEU A 190 -8.76 -1.15 -4.37
N PRO A 191 -8.39 -2.20 -3.61
CA PRO A 191 -9.08 -2.54 -2.36
C PRO A 191 -8.98 -1.43 -1.30
N LEU A 192 -7.85 -0.75 -1.29
CA LEU A 192 -7.53 0.31 -0.33
C LEU A 192 -8.32 1.60 -0.64
N LEU A 193 -8.41 1.98 -1.91
CA LEU A 193 -9.27 3.07 -2.38
C LEU A 193 -10.76 2.74 -2.24
N LEU A 194 -11.17 1.50 -2.54
CA LEU A 194 -12.55 1.06 -2.40
C LEU A 194 -12.98 1.07 -0.92
N GLY A 195 -12.12 0.59 -0.02
CA GLY A 195 -12.38 0.64 1.42
C GLY A 195 -12.48 2.07 1.96
N LEU A 196 -11.68 3.00 1.44
CA LEU A 196 -11.77 4.43 1.77
C LEU A 196 -13.08 5.07 1.25
N LEU A 197 -13.51 4.71 0.04
CA LEU A 197 -14.75 5.22 -0.57
C LEU A 197 -16.02 4.67 0.09
N LEU A 198 -16.07 3.37 0.38
CA LEU A 198 -17.20 2.71 1.04
C LEU A 198 -17.46 3.32 2.41
N ARG A 199 -16.41 3.52 3.21
CA ARG A 199 -16.55 4.10 4.55
C ARG A 199 -17.09 5.53 4.54
N ARG A 200 -16.84 6.30 3.47
CA ARG A 200 -17.38 7.66 3.30
C ARG A 200 -18.91 7.66 3.18
N HIS A 201 -19.53 6.58 2.74
CA HIS A 201 -20.98 6.47 2.62
C HIS A 201 -21.69 6.05 3.92
N GLU A 202 -20.94 5.56 4.91
CA GLU A 202 -21.47 5.10 6.20
C GLU A 202 -21.38 6.17 7.30
N CYS A 203 -20.81 7.35 6.99
CA CYS A 203 -20.75 8.53 7.85
C CYS A 203 -21.57 9.65 7.22
#